data_AF-A0A382C1D6-F1
#
_entry.id   AF-A0A382C1D6-F1
#
_cell.length_a   1.000
_cell.length_b   1.000
_cell.length_c   1.000
_cell.angle_alpha   90.00
_cell.angle_beta   90.00
_cell.angle_gamma   90.00
#
_symmetry.space_group_name_H-M   'P 1'
#
loop_
_entity.id
_entity.type
_entity.pdbx_description
1 polymer ?
#
loop_
_entity_poly.entity_id
_entity_poly.type
_entity_poly.pdbx_seq_one_letter_code
_entity_poly.pdbx_strand_id
1 'polypeptide(L)'
;MSRIAKAPVDVVSGVEVSISGQEVTVKGSKGTLTRVFNDAVEVAQEENQLKALPREGFVDGWAQAGTARSILNAMVQGVSEGFEKKLQLLGVGYRAQA
;
A
#
# COMPACT_ATOMS: atom_id res chain seq x y z
N MET A 1 -1.84 17.75 -11.33
CA MET A 1 -2.51 16.44 -11.49
C MET A 1 -1.53 15.33 -11.17
N SER A 2 -1.80 14.50 -10.15
CA SER A 2 -0.90 13.42 -9.73
C SER A 2 -0.97 12.24 -10.71
N ARG A 3 0.16 11.85 -11.32
CA ARG A 3 0.24 10.64 -12.17
C ARG A 3 0.10 9.36 -11.37
N ILE A 4 0.62 9.37 -10.14
CA ILE A 4 0.66 8.21 -9.25
C ILE A 4 -0.74 7.87 -8.72
N ALA A 5 -1.54 8.89 -8.37
CA ALA A 5 -2.91 8.67 -7.89
C ALA A 5 -3.83 8.07 -8.97
N LYS A 6 -3.57 8.35 -10.26
CA LYS A 6 -4.37 7.85 -11.38
C LYS A 6 -3.97 6.45 -11.84
N ALA A 7 -2.81 5.95 -11.40
CA ALA A 7 -2.33 4.63 -11.78
C ALA A 7 -2.99 3.57 -10.90
N PRO A 8 -3.74 2.61 -11.47
CA PRO A 8 -4.28 1.49 -10.71
C PRO A 8 -3.15 0.68 -10.06
N VAL A 9 -3.49 -0.04 -9.00
CA VAL A 9 -2.62 -1.02 -8.35
C VAL A 9 -3.12 -2.39 -8.75
N ASP A 10 -2.31 -3.13 -9.49
CA ASP A 10 -2.63 -4.50 -9.88
C ASP A 10 -2.47 -5.42 -8.66
N VAL A 11 -3.52 -6.20 -8.38
CA VAL A 11 -3.51 -7.20 -7.30
C VAL A 11 -2.90 -8.47 -7.85
N VAL A 12 -1.80 -8.91 -7.23
CA VAL A 12 -1.11 -10.15 -7.59
C VAL A 12 -2.00 -11.35 -7.25
N SER A 13 -1.98 -12.39 -8.09
CA SER A 13 -2.75 -13.62 -7.86
C SER A 13 -2.39 -14.25 -6.51
N GLY A 14 -3.43 -14.58 -5.73
CA GLY A 14 -3.27 -15.12 -4.37
C GLY A 14 -3.22 -14.07 -3.26
N VAL A 15 -3.43 -12.79 -3.57
CA VAL A 15 -3.68 -11.72 -2.59
C VAL A 15 -5.18 -11.43 -2.53
N GLU A 16 -5.76 -11.53 -1.34
CA GLU A 16 -7.15 -11.21 -1.08
C GLU A 16 -7.24 -9.83 -0.42
N VAL A 17 -8.09 -8.96 -0.96
CA VAL A 17 -8.31 -7.61 -0.46
C VAL A 17 -9.74 -7.48 0.03
N SER A 18 -9.91 -7.06 1.28
CA SER A 18 -11.20 -6.78 1.90
C SER A 18 -11.27 -5.30 2.25
N ILE A 19 -12.33 -4.62 1.79
CA ILE A 19 -12.57 -3.20 2.03
C ILE A 19 -13.80 -3.07 2.92
N SER A 20 -13.59 -2.63 4.16
CA SER A 20 -14.65 -2.35 5.15
C SER A 20 -14.72 -0.84 5.39
N GLY A 21 -15.46 -0.15 4.53
CA GLY A 21 -15.54 1.31 4.53
C GLY A 21 -14.20 1.94 4.17
N GLN A 22 -13.43 2.35 5.18
CA GLN A 22 -12.09 2.93 5.03
C GLN A 22 -10.96 2.01 5.50
N GLU A 23 -11.32 0.94 6.22
CA GLU A 23 -10.37 -0.07 6.62
C GLU A 23 -10.15 -1.05 5.47
N VAL A 24 -8.90 -1.17 5.04
CA VAL A 24 -8.51 -2.12 4.01
C VAL A 24 -7.63 -3.18 4.65
N THR A 25 -8.04 -4.42 4.49
CA THR A 25 -7.27 -5.60 4.89
C THR A 25 -6.78 -6.32 3.65
N VAL A 26 -5.46 -6.52 3.57
CA VAL A 26 -4.79 -7.23 2.48
C VAL A 26 -4.20 -8.51 3.07
N LYS A 27 -4.58 -9.66 2.56
CA LYS A 27 -4.08 -10.98 2.97
C LYS A 27 -3.31 -11.61 1.83
N GLY A 28 -2.15 -12.19 2.12
CA GLY A 28 -1.34 -12.92 1.16
C GLY A 28 -0.55 -14.05 1.80
N SER A 29 0.35 -14.64 1.04
CA SER A 29 1.16 -15.80 1.46
C SER A 29 2.07 -15.51 2.66
N LYS A 30 2.52 -14.25 2.83
CA LYS A 30 3.43 -13.84 3.91
C LYS A 30 2.73 -13.26 5.14
N GLY A 31 1.40 -13.13 5.12
CA GLY A 31 0.62 -12.66 6.27
C GLY A 31 -0.53 -11.74 5.88
N THR A 32 -1.02 -11.00 6.88
CA THR A 32 -2.16 -10.10 6.75
C THR A 32 -1.78 -8.70 7.20
N LEU A 33 -2.08 -7.68 6.40
CA LEU A 33 -1.87 -6.28 6.72
C LEU A 33 -3.21 -5.55 6.71
N THR A 34 -3.50 -4.81 7.78
CA THR A 34 -4.72 -4.01 7.91
C THR A 34 -4.35 -2.55 8.09
N ARG A 35 -5.06 -1.66 7.40
CA ARG A 35 -4.85 -0.22 7.53
C ARG A 35 -6.13 0.57 7.30
N VAL A 36 -6.32 1.60 8.10
CA VAL A 36 -7.37 2.59 7.92
C VAL A 36 -6.84 3.75 7.06
N PHE A 37 -7.53 4.03 5.96
CA PHE A 37 -7.24 5.18 5.10
C PHE A 37 -7.98 6.44 5.57
N ASN A 38 -7.64 7.58 4.98
CA ASN A 38 -8.23 8.88 5.31
C ASN A 38 -9.57 9.06 4.58
N ASP A 39 -10.56 9.65 5.26
CA ASP A 39 -11.90 9.96 4.76
C ASP A 39 -11.91 10.73 3.43
N ALA A 40 -10.84 11.50 3.17
CA ALA A 40 -10.66 12.24 1.93
C ALA A 40 -10.43 11.34 0.69
N VAL A 41 -10.26 10.03 0.87
CA VAL A 41 -9.99 9.06 -0.20
C VAL A 41 -11.01 7.92 -0.16
N GLU A 42 -11.46 7.52 -1.33
CA GLU A 42 -12.25 6.33 -1.57
C GLU A 42 -11.37 5.27 -2.24
N VAL A 43 -11.37 4.06 -1.68
CA VAL A 43 -10.66 2.91 -2.28
C VAL A 43 -11.70 2.04 -2.95
N ALA A 44 -11.62 1.96 -4.28
CA ALA A 44 -12.48 1.11 -5.09
C ALA A 44 -11.69 -0.12 -5.58
N GLN A 45 -12.32 -1.28 -5.52
CA GLN A 45 -11.79 -2.52 -6.10
C GLN A 45 -12.56 -2.83 -7.38
N GLU A 46 -11.85 -2.84 -8.50
CA GLU A 46 -12.35 -3.24 -9.82
C GLU A 46 -11.65 -4.54 -10.23
N GLU A 47 -12.30 -5.68 -9.99
CA GLU A 47 -11.79 -7.02 -10.29
C GLU A 47 -10.38 -7.26 -9.70
N ASN A 48 -9.34 -7.18 -10.54
CA ASN A 48 -7.93 -7.36 -10.16
C ASN A 48 -7.17 -6.04 -9.95
N GLN A 49 -7.85 -4.89 -9.96
CA GLN A 49 -7.22 -3.58 -9.80
C GLN A 49 -7.82 -2.82 -8.62
N LEU A 50 -6.96 -2.20 -7.83
CA LEU A 50 -7.36 -1.23 -6.81
C LEU A 50 -7.13 0.19 -7.32
N LYS A 51 -8.14 1.04 -7.16
CA LYS A 51 -8.05 2.47 -7.47
C LYS A 51 -8.30 3.28 -6.21
N ALA A 52 -7.44 4.26 -5.96
CA ALA A 52 -7.63 5.25 -4.91
C ALA A 52 -8.13 6.56 -5.56
N LEU A 53 -9.40 6.88 -5.31
CA LEU A 53 -10.05 8.08 -5.84
C LEU A 53 -10.17 9.13 -4.74
N PRO A 54 -9.89 10.41 -5.01
CA PRO A 54 -10.16 11.47 -4.04
C PRO A 54 -11.66 11.70 -3.91
N ARG A 55 -12.16 11.93 -2.70
CA ARG A 55 -13.54 12.39 -2.49
C ARG A 55 -13.66 13.89 -2.80
N GLU A 56 -14.76 14.27 -3.44
CA GLU A 56 -15.06 15.67 -3.69
C GLU A 56 -15.33 16.42 -2.37
N GLY A 57 -14.80 17.65 -2.25
CA GLY A 57 -14.97 18.50 -1.06
C GLY A 57 -13.76 18.58 -0.13
N PHE A 58 -12.73 17.75 -0.33
CA PHE A 58 -11.48 17.82 0.45
C PHE A 58 -10.38 18.57 -0.30
N VAL A 59 -9.76 19.55 0.38
CA VAL A 59 -8.76 20.47 -0.21
C VAL A 59 -7.49 19.74 -0.67
N ASP A 60 -7.20 18.55 -0.15
CA ASP A 60 -5.99 17.75 -0.45
C ASP A 60 -6.29 16.33 -0.97
N GLY A 61 -7.50 16.08 -1.49
CA GLY A 61 -7.93 14.73 -1.89
C GLY A 61 -6.93 14.03 -2.83
N TRP A 62 -6.39 14.74 -3.83
CA TRP A 62 -5.44 14.15 -4.79
C TRP A 62 -4.08 13.77 -4.18
N ALA A 63 -3.60 14.52 -3.19
CA ALA A 63 -2.36 14.21 -2.49
C ALA A 63 -2.55 12.97 -1.61
N GLN A 64 -3.67 12.91 -0.89
CA GLN A 64 -4.05 11.76 -0.08
C GLN A 64 -4.28 10.51 -0.94
N ALA A 65 -4.92 10.64 -2.11
CA ALA A 65 -5.12 9.53 -3.04
C ALA A 65 -3.78 8.95 -3.55
N GLY A 66 -2.79 9.80 -3.82
CA GLY A 66 -1.44 9.34 -4.21
C GLY A 66 -0.71 8.58 -3.09
N THR A 67 -0.85 9.06 -1.85
CA THR A 67 -0.32 8.38 -0.66
C THR A 67 -1.03 7.05 -0.43
N ALA A 68 -2.36 7.03 -0.49
CA ALA A 68 -3.17 5.83 -0.32
C ALA A 68 -2.81 4.77 -1.36
N ARG A 69 -2.70 5.16 -2.64
CA ARG A 69 -2.25 4.28 -3.73
C ARG A 69 -0.88 3.67 -3.45
N SER A 70 0.08 4.48 -3.00
CA SER A 70 1.44 4.02 -2.71
C SER A 70 1.46 3.01 -1.56
N ILE A 71 0.67 3.26 -0.53
CA ILE A 71 0.52 2.36 0.62
C ILE A 71 -0.16 1.06 0.21
N LEU A 72 -1.24 1.11 -0.58
CA LEU A 72 -1.91 -0.09 -1.10
C LEU A 72 -0.95 -0.96 -1.90
N ASN A 73 -0.18 -0.36 -2.81
CA ASN A 73 0.84 -1.08 -3.57
C ASN A 73 1.89 -1.72 -2.67
N ALA A 74 2.37 -1.00 -1.65
CA ALA A 74 3.34 -1.53 -0.69
C ALA A 74 2.76 -2.66 0.17
N MET A 75 1.46 -2.59 0.53
CA MET A 75 0.78 -3.67 1.25
C MET A 75 0.68 -4.93 0.39
N VAL A 76 0.25 -4.80 -0.87
CA VAL A 76 0.17 -5.92 -1.83
C VAL A 76 1.53 -6.57 -2.05
N GLN A 77 2.58 -5.77 -2.33
CA GLN A 77 3.94 -6.27 -2.47
C GLN A 77 4.48 -6.89 -1.17
N GLY A 78 4.16 -6.30 -0.03
CA GLY A 78 4.61 -6.77 1.28
C GLY A 78 4.03 -8.14 1.66
N VAL A 79 2.76 -8.41 1.36
CA VAL A 79 2.16 -9.73 1.64
C VAL A 79 2.52 -10.81 0.62
N SER A 80 3.00 -10.44 -0.57
CA SER A 80 3.42 -11.38 -1.61
C SER A 80 4.93 -11.64 -1.58
N GLU A 81 5.75 -10.62 -1.81
CA GLU A 81 7.20 -10.68 -1.95
C GLU A 81 7.92 -10.42 -0.62
N GLY A 82 7.29 -9.69 0.30
CA GLY A 82 7.93 -9.22 1.52
C GLY A 82 8.83 -8.01 1.25
N PHE A 83 9.69 -7.69 2.21
CA PHE A 83 10.59 -6.55 2.09
C PHE A 83 11.94 -6.84 2.75
N GLU A 84 13.03 -6.43 2.09
CA GLU A 84 14.39 -6.57 2.61
C GLU A 84 15.11 -5.21 2.54
N LYS A 85 15.77 -4.81 3.63
CA LYS A 85 16.73 -3.70 3.65
C LYS A 85 18.10 -4.24 3.98
N LYS A 86 19.04 -4.07 3.03
CA LYS A 86 20.45 -4.43 3.24
C LYS A 86 21.15 -3.28 3.96
N LEU A 87 21.65 -3.56 5.16
CA LEU A 87 22.43 -2.61 5.97
C LEU A 87 23.90 -2.99 5.91
N GLN A 88 24.78 -2.00 5.72
CA GLN A 88 26.22 -2.17 5.69
C GLN A 88 26.84 -1.50 6.92
N LEU A 89 27.75 -2.21 7.58
CA LEU A 89 28.54 -1.68 8.70
C LEU A 89 29.93 -1.31 8.19
N LEU A 90 30.34 -0.06 8.40
CA LEU A 90 31.65 0.47 8.01
C LEU A 90 32.43 0.87 9.26
N GLY A 91 33.46 0.10 9.62
CA GLY A 91 34.31 0.40 10.78
C GLY A 91 35.19 -0.78 11.18
N VAL A 92 36.39 -0.49 11.71
CA VAL A 92 37.27 -1.53 12.25
C VAL A 92 36.63 -2.13 13.51
N GLY A 93 36.43 -3.45 13.52
CA GLY A 93 35.84 -4.17 14.65
C GLY A 93 34.31 -4.20 14.69
N TYR A 94 33.60 -3.62 13.71
CA TYR A 94 32.13 -3.65 13.68
C TYR A 94 31.64 -5.03 13.21
N ARG A 95 30.86 -5.70 14.05
CA ARG A 95 30.22 -6.98 13.76
C ARG A 95 28.80 -6.96 14.33
N ALA A 96 27.83 -7.44 13.56
CA ALA A 96 26.50 -7.77 14.04
C ALA A 96 26.40 -9.29 14.17
N GLN A 97 25.83 -9.77 15.27
CA GLN A 97 25.53 -11.17 15.50
C GLN A 97 24.05 -11.28 15.88
N ALA A 98 23.40 -12.36 15.43
CA ALA A 98 21.98 -12.61 15.58
C ALA A 98 21.60 -12.92 17.04
#